data_AF-A0A2G5T287-F1
#
_entry.id   AF-A0A2G5T287-F1
#
_cell.length_a   1.000
_cell.length_b   1.000
_cell.length_c   1.000
_cell.angle_alpha   90.00
_cell.angle_beta   90.00
_cell.angle_gamma   90.00
#
_symmetry.space_group_name_H-M   'P 1'
#
loop_
_entity.id
_entity.type
_entity.pdbx_description
1 polymer ?
#
loop_
_entity_poly.entity_id
_entity_poly.type
_entity_poly.pdbx_seq_one_letter_code
_entity_poly.pdbx_strand_id
1 'polypeptide(L)'
;MYVLLGILALTVPACCKDYHDVIWNSRFFPHHLKHSPMNVRIGDQLTIICPKSFHRGMHYEYAKLYWVGKQDFDQCTHNTYYTNLMGVCANESETTAIKMTFRKYNPIPNGMDFQIGETYYIISTSSGYLEDINQPTGGLCWRENMKLAIRIVGDKLPMMKYEVHDYQSLGECIH
;
A
#
# COMPACT_ATOMS: atom_id res chain seq x y z
N MET A 1 32.97 48.49 -0.72
CA MET A 1 32.70 47.21 -0.02
C MET A 1 31.21 46.97 -0.03
N TYR A 2 30.68 46.16 -0.96
CA TYR A 2 29.28 45.72 -0.93
C TYR A 2 29.26 44.28 -0.43
N VAL A 3 28.69 44.07 0.75
CA VAL A 3 28.49 42.74 1.35
C VAL A 3 27.21 42.16 0.74
N LEU A 4 27.36 41.22 -0.19
CA LEU A 4 26.26 40.43 -0.73
C LEU A 4 25.77 39.47 0.36
N LEU A 5 24.63 39.78 0.98
CA LEU A 5 23.89 38.85 1.83
C LEU A 5 23.32 37.73 0.92
N GLY A 6 23.96 36.57 0.95
CA GLY A 6 23.43 35.35 0.35
C GLY A 6 22.17 34.91 1.09
N ILE A 7 21.02 35.06 0.44
CA ILE A 7 19.77 34.47 0.90
C ILE A 7 19.89 32.96 0.69
N LEU A 8 20.09 32.22 1.79
CA LEU A 8 20.04 30.77 1.78
C LEU A 8 18.55 30.36 1.62
N ALA A 9 18.12 30.14 0.38
CA ALA A 9 16.79 29.61 0.11
C ALA A 9 16.71 28.18 0.68
N LEU A 10 16.17 28.04 1.89
CA LEU A 10 15.76 26.74 2.44
C LEU A 10 14.61 26.23 1.57
N THR A 11 14.93 25.38 0.61
CA THR A 11 13.94 24.68 -0.20
C THR A 11 13.11 23.79 0.71
N VAL A 12 11.90 24.23 1.04
CA VAL A 12 10.94 23.40 1.79
C VAL A 12 10.51 22.27 0.85
N PRO A 13 10.75 20.99 1.17
CA PRO A 13 10.28 19.91 0.32
C PRO A 13 8.75 19.96 0.27
N ALA A 14 8.19 20.15 -0.93
CA ALA A 14 6.76 19.98 -1.13
C ALA A 14 6.40 18.56 -0.67
N CYS A 15 5.61 18.44 0.39
CA CYS A 15 5.24 17.13 0.93
C CYS A 15 4.23 16.49 -0.01
N CYS A 16 4.75 15.81 -1.04
CA CYS A 16 3.94 15.06 -1.97
C CYS A 16 3.36 13.83 -1.26
N LYS A 17 2.14 13.43 -1.66
CA LYS A 17 1.62 12.12 -1.30
C LYS A 17 2.60 11.06 -1.82
N ASP A 18 3.00 10.13 -0.96
CA ASP A 18 3.94 9.08 -1.33
C ASP A 18 3.10 7.86 -1.67
N TYR A 19 3.48 7.20 -2.75
CA TYR A 19 2.72 6.14 -3.38
C TYR A 19 3.56 4.88 -3.35
N HIS A 20 3.04 3.88 -2.65
CA HIS A 20 3.65 2.58 -2.53
C HIS A 20 2.88 1.61 -3.41
N ASP A 21 3.48 1.17 -4.51
CA ASP A 21 2.84 0.24 -5.43
C ASP A 21 3.42 -1.17 -5.27
N VAL A 22 2.55 -2.16 -5.06
CA VAL A 22 2.94 -3.57 -4.89
C VAL A 22 2.23 -4.41 -5.93
N ILE A 23 3.00 -5.06 -6.81
CA ILE A 23 2.45 -6.02 -7.77
C ILE A 23 2.16 -7.34 -7.04
N TRP A 24 0.90 -7.78 -7.07
CA TRP A 24 0.45 -9.04 -6.47
C TRP A 24 0.46 -10.16 -7.51
N ASN A 25 1.64 -10.68 -7.79
CA ASN A 25 1.85 -11.86 -8.63
C ASN A 25 3.13 -12.58 -8.18
N SER A 26 3.14 -13.90 -8.08
CA SER A 26 4.25 -14.69 -7.54
C SER A 26 5.60 -14.38 -8.19
N ARG A 27 5.60 -14.13 -9.50
CA ARG A 27 6.79 -13.81 -10.29
C ARG A 27 7.30 -12.39 -10.10
N PHE A 28 6.41 -11.43 -9.79
CA PHE A 28 6.74 -10.00 -9.73
C PHE A 28 6.59 -9.39 -8.33
N PHE A 29 6.23 -10.19 -7.34
CA PHE A 29 6.12 -9.74 -5.96
C PHE A 29 7.49 -9.26 -5.47
N PRO A 30 7.62 -8.03 -4.93
CA PRO A 30 8.92 -7.47 -4.57
C PRO A 30 9.64 -8.32 -3.50
N HIS A 31 10.82 -8.84 -3.84
CA HIS A 31 11.54 -9.79 -2.98
C HIS A 31 11.87 -9.24 -1.59
N HIS A 32 12.17 -7.94 -1.47
CA HIS A 32 12.47 -7.32 -0.17
C HIS A 32 11.27 -7.35 0.79
N LEU A 33 10.04 -7.28 0.27
CA LEU A 33 8.81 -7.30 1.08
C LEU A 33 8.51 -8.69 1.66
N LYS A 34 9.11 -9.76 1.10
CA LYS A 34 9.01 -11.12 1.62
C LYS A 34 9.70 -11.29 2.98
N HIS A 35 10.64 -10.41 3.32
CA HIS A 35 11.51 -10.55 4.48
C HIS A 35 11.57 -9.32 5.38
N SER A 36 11.01 -8.19 4.95
CA SER A 36 11.08 -6.94 5.70
C SER A 36 9.81 -6.11 5.52
N PRO A 37 9.36 -5.41 6.57
CA PRO A 37 8.18 -4.57 6.46
C PRO A 37 8.45 -3.37 5.56
N MET A 38 7.43 -2.98 4.80
CA MET A 38 7.40 -1.68 4.14
C MET A 38 7.15 -0.59 5.17
N ASN A 39 7.99 0.44 5.18
CA ASN A 39 7.80 1.61 6.04
C ASN A 39 6.90 2.62 5.35
N VAL A 40 5.83 3.02 6.04
CA VAL A 40 4.81 3.92 5.50
C VAL A 40 4.48 5.00 6.52
N ARG A 41 4.10 6.20 6.07
CA ARG A 41 3.64 7.29 6.94
C ARG A 41 2.13 7.48 6.86
N ILE A 42 1.54 8.07 7.89
CA ILE A 42 0.15 8.53 7.82
C ILE A 42 0.01 9.55 6.67
N GLY A 43 -1.01 9.35 5.83
CA GLY A 43 -1.29 10.11 4.62
C GLY A 43 -0.73 9.48 3.33
N ASP A 44 0.17 8.51 3.43
CA ASP A 44 0.62 7.73 2.27
C ASP A 44 -0.50 6.85 1.70
N GLN A 45 -0.29 6.39 0.47
CA GLN A 45 -1.19 5.45 -0.18
C GLN A 45 -0.43 4.19 -0.61
N LEU A 46 -1.05 3.04 -0.35
CA LEU A 46 -0.70 1.76 -0.93
C LEU A 46 -1.62 1.47 -2.11
N THR A 47 -1.06 1.05 -3.24
CA THR A 47 -1.80 0.45 -4.34
C THR A 47 -1.32 -0.99 -4.52
N ILE A 48 -2.22 -1.95 -4.39
CA ILE A 48 -1.95 -3.33 -4.79
C ILE A 48 -2.43 -3.51 -6.22
N ILE A 49 -1.55 -3.97 -7.10
CA ILE A 49 -1.79 -4.11 -8.54
C ILE A 49 -1.89 -5.60 -8.88
N CYS A 50 -3.04 -6.04 -9.36
CA CYS A 50 -3.25 -7.36 -9.93
C CYS A 50 -3.15 -7.24 -11.47
N PRO A 51 -2.05 -7.66 -12.10
CA PRO A 51 -1.86 -7.49 -13.54
C PRO A 51 -2.74 -8.46 -14.35
N LYS A 52 -3.32 -8.00 -15.47
CA LYS A 52 -4.07 -8.86 -16.40
C LYS A 52 -3.22 -9.93 -17.10
N SER A 53 -3.83 -11.03 -17.53
CA SER A 53 -3.18 -12.23 -18.11
C SER A 53 -2.29 -11.99 -19.33
N PHE A 54 -2.47 -10.88 -20.06
CA PHE A 54 -1.82 -10.67 -21.37
C PHE A 54 -0.60 -9.74 -21.36
N HIS A 55 -0.09 -9.34 -20.19
CA HIS A 55 1.26 -8.77 -20.15
C HIS A 55 2.30 -9.89 -20.06
N ARG A 56 3.16 -10.02 -21.08
CA ARG A 56 4.42 -10.81 -21.05
C ARG A 56 4.29 -12.31 -20.74
N GLY A 57 3.18 -12.95 -21.10
CA GLY A 57 2.96 -14.39 -20.84
C GLY A 57 2.82 -14.71 -19.35
N MET A 58 2.29 -13.77 -18.56
CA MET A 58 1.97 -13.98 -17.15
C MET A 58 0.62 -14.67 -17.00
N HIS A 59 0.55 -15.76 -16.25
CA HIS A 59 -0.74 -16.27 -15.79
C HIS A 59 -1.33 -15.31 -14.76
N TYR A 60 -2.64 -15.06 -14.85
CA TYR A 60 -3.34 -14.31 -13.82
C TYR A 60 -3.38 -15.14 -12.54
N GLU A 61 -3.19 -14.47 -11.41
CA GLU A 61 -3.28 -15.08 -10.09
C GLU A 61 -4.50 -14.50 -9.37
N TYR A 62 -5.55 -15.31 -9.29
CA TYR A 62 -6.75 -15.01 -8.53
C TYR A 62 -6.41 -14.97 -7.05
N ALA A 63 -6.78 -13.88 -6.37
CA ALA A 63 -6.44 -13.68 -4.97
C ALA A 63 -7.48 -12.83 -4.24
N LYS A 64 -7.84 -13.26 -3.03
CA LYS A 64 -8.42 -12.38 -2.02
C LYS A 64 -7.35 -11.94 -1.05
N LEU A 65 -7.35 -10.65 -0.72
CA LEU A 65 -6.40 -10.00 0.16
C LEU A 65 -7.08 -9.68 1.48
N TYR A 66 -6.44 -10.06 2.57
CA TYR A 66 -7.04 -9.98 3.90
C TYR A 66 -6.12 -9.25 4.86
N TRP A 67 -6.70 -8.38 5.69
CA TRP A 67 -6.04 -7.87 6.88
C TRP A 67 -6.07 -8.92 7.97
N VAL A 68 -4.90 -9.23 8.52
CA VAL A 68 -4.75 -10.27 9.54
C VAL A 68 -3.91 -9.80 10.72
N GLY A 69 -4.03 -10.51 11.83
CA GLY A 69 -3.14 -10.36 12.97
C GLY A 69 -1.76 -10.97 12.71
N LYS A 70 -0.78 -10.67 13.58
CA LYS A 70 0.59 -11.19 13.43
C LYS A 70 0.64 -12.73 13.42
N GLN A 71 -0.12 -13.39 14.30
CA GLN A 71 -0.13 -14.85 14.36
C GLN A 71 -0.60 -15.48 13.05
N ASP A 72 -1.70 -14.96 12.49
CA ASP A 72 -2.29 -15.39 11.23
C ASP A 72 -1.35 -15.13 10.04
N PHE A 73 -0.63 -14.01 10.05
CA PHE A 73 0.42 -13.70 9.08
C PHE A 73 1.60 -14.69 9.13
N ASP A 74 2.01 -15.08 10.33
CA ASP A 74 3.09 -16.06 10.52
C ASP A 74 2.65 -17.46 10.07
N GLN A 75 1.40 -17.82 10.37
CA GLN A 75 0.81 -19.15 10.09
C GLN A 75 0.19 -19.26 8.69
N CYS A 76 0.13 -18.17 7.93
CA CYS A 76 -0.56 -18.09 6.63
C CYS A 76 -1.98 -18.63 6.69
N THR A 77 -2.75 -18.14 7.65
CA THR A 77 -4.16 -18.50 7.85
C THR A 77 -5.00 -17.25 8.06
N HIS A 78 -6.29 -17.34 7.82
CA HIS A 78 -7.24 -16.31 8.22
C HIS A 78 -8.56 -16.94 8.68
N ASN A 79 -9.30 -16.19 9.50
CA ASN A 79 -10.60 -16.64 10.00
C ASN A 79 -11.71 -16.28 9.00
N THR A 80 -12.42 -17.29 8.50
CA THR A 80 -13.50 -17.11 7.51
C THR A 80 -14.68 -16.27 8.01
N TYR A 81 -14.83 -16.09 9.33
CA TYR A 81 -15.94 -15.37 9.94
C TYR A 81 -15.62 -13.93 10.37
N TYR A 82 -14.35 -13.63 10.69
CA TYR A 82 -13.97 -12.38 11.36
C TYR A 82 -12.81 -11.62 10.70
N THR A 83 -12.35 -12.04 9.52
CA THR A 83 -11.25 -11.37 8.83
C THR A 83 -11.73 -10.25 7.90
N ASN A 84 -11.08 -9.09 8.00
CA ASN A 84 -11.39 -7.92 7.19
C ASN A 84 -10.83 -8.09 5.76
N LEU A 85 -11.73 -8.22 4.77
CA LEU A 85 -11.37 -8.25 3.36
C LEU A 85 -10.81 -6.89 2.92
N MET A 86 -9.57 -6.88 2.44
CA MET A 86 -8.89 -5.68 1.94
C MET A 86 -9.23 -5.42 0.47
N GLY A 87 -9.25 -6.48 -0.34
CA GLY A 87 -9.54 -6.38 -1.77
C GLY A 87 -9.47 -7.73 -2.48
N VAL A 88 -9.80 -7.72 -3.77
CA VAL A 88 -9.97 -8.93 -4.58
C VAL A 88 -9.36 -8.74 -5.97
N CYS A 89 -8.45 -9.64 -6.35
CA CYS A 89 -7.99 -9.88 -7.71
C CYS A 89 -8.85 -10.99 -8.33
N ALA A 90 -9.90 -10.63 -9.07
CA ALA A 90 -10.82 -11.61 -9.70
C ALA A 90 -11.19 -11.31 -11.16
N ASN A 91 -10.56 -10.32 -11.79
CA ASN A 91 -10.78 -9.97 -13.20
C ASN A 91 -9.48 -10.15 -13.98
N GLU A 92 -9.41 -11.20 -14.79
CA GLU A 92 -8.22 -11.53 -15.58
C GLU A 92 -8.05 -10.68 -16.85
N SER A 93 -9.13 -10.04 -17.31
CA SER A 93 -9.16 -9.23 -18.53
C SER A 93 -8.54 -7.84 -18.33
N GLU A 94 -8.48 -7.37 -17.08
CA GLU A 94 -8.11 -6.00 -16.74
C GLU A 94 -7.14 -5.93 -15.56
N THR A 95 -6.23 -4.95 -15.58
CA THR A 95 -5.36 -4.69 -14.44
C THR A 95 -6.18 -4.07 -13.33
N THR A 96 -6.32 -4.77 -12.20
CA THR A 96 -7.05 -4.29 -11.03
C THR A 96 -6.09 -3.52 -10.10
N ALA A 97 -6.49 -2.33 -9.66
CA ALA A 97 -5.71 -1.50 -8.73
C ALA A 97 -6.50 -1.25 -7.44
N ILE A 98 -6.08 -1.89 -6.35
CA ILE A 98 -6.73 -1.80 -5.04
C ILE A 98 -5.98 -0.75 -4.21
N LYS A 99 -6.64 0.37 -3.93
CA LYS A 99 -6.02 1.54 -3.30
C LYS A 99 -6.44 1.68 -1.84
N MET A 100 -5.48 1.97 -0.97
CA MET A 100 -5.71 2.30 0.43
C MET A 100 -4.88 3.50 0.84
N THR A 101 -5.46 4.40 1.63
CA THR A 101 -4.71 5.49 2.27
C THR A 101 -4.58 5.22 3.76
N PHE A 102 -3.37 5.35 4.30
CA PHE A 102 -3.12 5.17 5.72
C PHE A 102 -3.57 6.42 6.46
N ARG A 103 -4.62 6.29 7.27
CA ARG A 103 -5.23 7.39 8.02
C ARG A 103 -5.26 7.04 9.49
N LYS A 104 -4.98 8.03 10.34
CA LYS A 104 -5.08 7.87 11.79
C LYS A 104 -6.52 7.59 12.24
N TYR A 105 -7.48 8.19 11.56
CA TYR A 105 -8.91 8.02 11.80
C TYR A 105 -9.62 7.73 10.50
N ASN A 106 -10.36 6.62 10.46
CA ASN A 106 -11.13 6.20 9.32
C ASN A 106 -12.50 6.90 9.37
N PRO A 107 -12.89 7.63 8.31
CA PRO A 107 -14.21 8.24 8.27
C PRO A 107 -15.34 7.19 8.14
N ILE A 108 -15.01 5.94 7.78
CA ILE A 108 -15.97 4.84 7.67
C ILE A 108 -15.99 4.09 9.01
N PRO A 109 -17.17 3.95 9.66
CA PRO A 109 -17.33 3.13 10.85
C PRO A 109 -16.84 1.69 10.60
N ASN A 110 -16.08 1.13 11.54
CA ASN A 110 -15.42 -0.19 11.44
C ASN A 110 -14.34 -0.29 10.35
N GLY A 111 -14.01 0.80 9.66
CA GLY A 111 -12.80 0.87 8.87
C GLY A 111 -11.56 0.85 9.78
N MET A 112 -10.41 0.45 9.23
CA MET A 112 -9.19 0.38 10.02
C MET A 112 -8.61 1.77 10.30
N ASP A 113 -8.18 1.96 11.55
CA ASP A 113 -7.38 3.08 12.02
C ASP A 113 -5.91 2.67 12.13
N PHE A 114 -5.01 3.53 11.65
CA PHE A 114 -3.58 3.27 11.65
C PHE A 114 -2.85 4.07 12.72
N GLN A 115 -2.04 3.39 13.52
CA GLN A 115 -1.27 3.99 14.61
C GLN A 115 0.22 3.95 14.29
N ILE A 116 0.92 5.04 14.64
CA ILE A 116 2.36 5.14 14.50
C ILE A 116 3.05 4.15 15.43
N GLY A 117 4.06 3.47 14.93
CA GLY A 117 4.80 2.42 15.64
C GLY A 117 4.28 1.02 15.36
N GLU A 118 3.01 0.89 14.96
CA GLU A 118 2.34 -0.39 14.73
C GLU A 118 2.66 -0.99 13.36
N THR A 119 2.53 -2.31 13.28
CA THR A 119 2.72 -3.08 12.04
C THR A 119 1.43 -3.82 11.69
N TYR A 120 1.00 -3.66 10.44
CA TYR A 120 -0.22 -4.24 9.88
C TYR A 120 0.14 -5.25 8.80
N TYR A 121 -0.69 -6.28 8.64
CA TYR A 121 -0.35 -7.44 7.82
C TYR A 121 -1.43 -7.74 6.79
N ILE A 122 -1.00 -7.95 5.54
CA ILE A 122 -1.84 -8.42 4.44
C ILE A 122 -1.34 -9.79 3.99
N ILE A 123 -2.25 -10.73 3.81
CA ILE A 123 -1.95 -12.03 3.19
C ILE A 123 -2.96 -12.36 2.09
N SER A 124 -2.59 -13.31 1.23
CA SER A 124 -3.53 -14.10 0.45
C SER A 124 -3.27 -15.58 0.67
N THR A 125 -4.32 -16.32 1.01
CA THR A 125 -4.26 -17.78 1.17
C THR A 125 -4.81 -18.53 -0.05
N SER A 126 -5.28 -17.83 -1.09
CA SER A 126 -5.62 -18.42 -2.40
C SER A 126 -4.43 -19.13 -3.04
N SER A 127 -4.63 -20.10 -3.94
CA SER A 127 -3.49 -20.69 -4.67
C SER A 127 -3.03 -19.88 -5.87
N GLY A 128 -3.81 -18.88 -6.29
CA GLY A 128 -3.70 -18.23 -7.60
C GLY A 128 -4.78 -18.70 -8.59
N TYR A 129 -5.57 -19.72 -8.27
CA TYR A 129 -6.70 -20.20 -9.08
C TYR A 129 -8.05 -19.70 -8.56
N LEU A 130 -9.05 -19.62 -9.44
CA LEU A 130 -10.37 -19.08 -9.08
C LEU A 130 -11.14 -20.04 -8.17
N GLU A 131 -10.96 -21.34 -8.37
CA GLU A 131 -11.68 -22.41 -7.68
C GLU A 131 -11.43 -22.42 -6.17
N ASP A 132 -10.21 -22.05 -5.76
CA ASP A 132 -9.77 -22.06 -4.35
C ASP A 132 -9.48 -20.65 -3.81
N ILE A 133 -10.00 -19.61 -4.48
CA ILE A 133 -9.78 -18.22 -4.09
C ILE A 133 -10.21 -17.90 -2.65
N ASN A 134 -11.09 -18.71 -2.07
CA ASN A 134 -11.65 -18.56 -0.72
C ASN A 134 -11.00 -19.47 0.34
N GLN A 135 -9.97 -20.26 0.01
CA GLN A 135 -9.41 -21.19 1.00
C GLN A 135 -8.77 -20.43 2.17
N PRO A 136 -8.95 -20.88 3.43
CA PRO A 136 -8.57 -20.10 4.60
C PRO A 136 -7.07 -20.16 4.95
N THR A 137 -6.31 -21.10 4.38
CA THR A 137 -4.96 -21.42 4.86
C THR A 137 -4.02 -21.76 3.70
N GLY A 138 -2.75 -21.36 3.81
CA GLY A 138 -1.67 -21.74 2.89
C GLY A 138 -1.59 -20.85 1.65
N GLY A 139 -1.73 -21.45 0.46
CA GLY A 139 -1.74 -20.74 -0.82
C GLY A 139 -0.50 -19.93 -1.13
N LEU A 140 -0.69 -18.77 -1.77
CA LEU A 140 0.35 -17.81 -2.16
C LEU A 140 1.14 -17.30 -0.94
N CYS A 141 0.51 -17.13 0.21
CA CYS A 141 1.19 -16.75 1.45
C CYS A 141 2.27 -17.77 1.83
N TRP A 142 1.94 -19.07 1.81
CA TRP A 142 2.89 -20.10 2.22
C TRP A 142 3.89 -20.45 1.10
N ARG A 143 3.38 -20.73 -0.10
CA ARG A 143 4.20 -21.26 -1.21
C ARG A 143 5.12 -20.21 -1.82
N GLU A 144 4.62 -18.99 -1.97
CA GLU A 144 5.33 -17.91 -2.67
C GLU A 144 5.86 -16.84 -1.71
N ASN A 145 5.59 -16.98 -0.41
CA ASN A 145 5.85 -15.97 0.61
C ASN A 145 5.25 -14.60 0.23
N MET A 146 4.09 -14.61 -0.43
CA MET A 146 3.35 -13.41 -0.82
C MET A 146 2.50 -12.93 0.35
N LYS A 147 3.18 -12.21 1.25
CA LYS A 147 2.59 -11.59 2.42
C LYS A 147 3.30 -10.27 2.69
N LEU A 148 2.54 -9.26 3.10
CA LEU A 148 3.03 -7.90 3.24
C LEU A 148 2.89 -7.45 4.69
N ALA A 149 4.02 -7.09 5.31
CA ALA A 149 4.05 -6.37 6.58
C ALA A 149 4.25 -4.88 6.30
N ILE A 150 3.46 -4.03 6.97
CA ILE A 150 3.45 -2.58 6.76
C ILE A 150 3.63 -1.91 8.11
N ARG A 151 4.76 -1.23 8.31
CA ARG A 151 5.06 -0.53 9.54
C ARG A 151 4.79 0.96 9.39
N ILE A 152 3.96 1.52 10.26
CA ILE A 152 3.67 2.94 10.28
C ILE A 152 4.78 3.66 11.05
N VAL A 153 5.62 4.43 10.36
CA VAL A 153 6.84 5.02 10.97
C VAL A 153 6.67 6.46 11.45
N GLY A 154 5.55 7.11 11.12
CA GLY A 154 5.28 8.47 11.57
C GLY A 154 4.17 9.15 10.78
N ASP A 155 3.92 10.41 11.11
CA ASP A 155 3.08 11.29 10.32
C ASP A 155 3.90 11.94 9.21
N LYS A 156 3.23 12.32 8.12
CA LYS A 156 3.76 13.39 7.29
C LYS A 156 3.79 14.67 8.11
N LEU A 157 4.94 15.34 8.14
CA LEU A 157 5.03 16.68 8.72
C LEU A 157 3.92 17.53 8.07
N PRO A 158 3.05 18.15 8.87
CA PRO A 158 1.96 18.96 8.32
C PRO A 158 2.59 20.05 7.47
N MET A 159 2.18 20.13 6.19
CA MET A 159 2.34 21.38 5.46
C MET A 159 1.53 22.41 6.22
N MET A 160 2.19 23.36 6.88
CA MET A 160 1.50 24.54 7.39
C MET A 160 0.71 25.11 6.21
N LYS A 161 -0.62 25.06 6.32
CA LYS A 161 -1.49 25.86 5.47
C LYS A 161 -1.20 27.31 5.84
N TYR A 162 -0.25 27.94 5.17
CA TYR A 162 -0.30 29.38 5.07
C TYR A 162 -1.57 29.69 4.30
N GLU A 163 -2.51 30.38 4.94
CA GLU A 163 -3.66 30.95 4.26
C GLU A 163 -3.12 31.80 3.10
N VAL A 164 -3.38 31.33 1.88
CA VAL A 164 -3.03 32.03 0.64
C VAL A 164 -4.00 33.20 0.51
N HIS A 165 -3.71 34.29 1.21
CA HIS A 165 -4.19 35.59 0.78
C HIS A 165 -3.18 36.13 -0.25
N ASP A 166 -3.60 35.95 -1.50
CA ASP A 166 -3.17 36.69 -2.68
C ASP A 166 -1.75 36.41 -3.20
N TYR A 167 -1.66 35.55 -4.23
CA TYR A 167 -1.01 35.83 -5.51
C TYR A 167 -1.24 34.62 -6.43
N GLN A 168 -2.36 34.62 -7.15
CA GLN A 168 -2.48 33.85 -8.37
C GLN A 168 -1.54 34.44 -9.41
N SER A 169 -0.41 33.80 -9.66
CA SER A 169 0.15 33.60 -11.00
C SER A 169 1.50 32.89 -10.93
N LEU A 170 1.75 32.07 -11.95
CA LEU A 170 3.01 31.44 -12.34
C LEU A 170 3.26 30.04 -11.77
N GLY A 171 3.07 29.05 -12.65
CA GLY A 171 3.79 27.79 -12.60
C GLY A 171 2.96 26.56 -12.90
N GLU A 172 2.53 26.38 -14.15
CA GLU A 172 2.20 25.04 -14.66
C GLU A 172 3.45 24.16 -14.57
N CYS A 173 3.36 23.03 -13.87
CA CYS A 173 4.40 22.00 -13.92
C CYS A 173 4.30 21.30 -15.28
N ILE A 174 5.20 21.66 -16.20
CA ILE A 174 5.36 20.98 -17.50
C ILE A 174 6.19 19.71 -17.28
N HIS A 175 5.74 18.61 -17.90
CA HIS A 175 6.34 17.28 -17.93
C HIS A 175 7.71 17.22 -18.61
#